data_AF-A0A2G5PQX7-F1
#
_entry.id   AF-A0A2G5PQX7-F1
#
_cell.length_a   1.000
_cell.length_b   1.000
_cell.length_c   1.000
_cell.angle_alpha   90.00
_cell.angle_beta   90.00
_cell.angle_gamma   90.00
#
_symmetry.space_group_name_H-M   'P 1'
#
loop_
_entity.id
_entity.type
_entity.pdbx_description
1 polymer ?
#
loop_
_entity_poly.entity_id
_entity_poly.type
_entity_poly.pdbx_seq_one_letter_code
_entity_poly.pdbx_strand_id
1 'polypeptide(L)' 'MRPADKAWLTLVAAIVVYELAARDGELLSDGVQRYMARQPWLVRAVIAVTAAHLMNALPRRLDPYQGCHRITLHYRKRPL' A
#
# COMPACT_ATOMS: atom_id res chain seq x y z
N MET A 1 -20.81 7.58 -3.23
CA MET A 1 -19.42 7.09 -3.07
C MET A 1 -19.42 5.88 -2.16
N ARG A 2 -18.79 4.78 -2.60
CA ARG A 2 -18.63 3.54 -1.85
C ARG A 2 -17.56 3.70 -0.76
N PRO A 3 -17.51 2.82 0.26
CA PRO A 3 -16.46 2.89 1.29
C PRO A 3 -15.04 2.85 0.73
N ALA A 4 -14.79 2.08 -0.32
CA ALA A 4 -13.48 2.01 -1.00
C ALA A 4 -13.10 3.34 -1.65
N ASP A 5 -14.05 4.04 -2.29
CA ASP A 5 -13.82 5.35 -2.91
C ASP A 5 -13.38 6.39 -1.85
N LYS A 6 -14.06 6.37 -0.69
CA LYS A 6 -13.70 7.24 0.44
C LYS A 6 -12.29 6.94 0.97
N ALA A 7 -11.96 5.65 1.13
CA ALA A 7 -10.64 5.23 1.59
C ALA A 7 -9.53 5.69 0.64
N TRP A 8 -9.74 5.57 -0.68
CA TRP A 8 -8.82 6.08 -1.68
C TRP A 8 -8.62 7.58 -1.60
N LEU A 9 -9.71 8.35 -1.50
CA LEU A 9 -9.63 9.80 -1.35
C LEU A 9 -8.87 10.20 -0.10
N THR A 10 -9.12 9.52 1.02
CA THR A 10 -8.39 9.78 2.27
C THR A 10 -6.90 9.49 2.13
N LEU A 11 -6.52 8.37 1.48
CA LEU A 11 -5.10 8.04 1.25
C LEU A 11 -4.40 9.08 0.37
N VAL A 12 -5.03 9.47 -0.74
CA VAL A 12 -4.48 10.50 -1.64
C VAL A 12 -4.35 11.83 -0.91
N ALA A 13 -5.37 12.24 -0.15
CA ALA A 13 -5.31 13.48 0.63
C ALA A 13 -4.19 13.43 1.68
N ALA A 14 -4.01 12.31 2.39
CA ALA A 14 -2.94 12.14 3.37
C ALA A 14 -1.54 12.24 2.71
N ILE A 15 -1.36 11.64 1.54
CA ILE A 15 -0.12 11.76 0.75
C ILE A 15 0.13 13.23 0.41
N VAL A 16 -0.85 13.93 -0.16
CA VAL A 16 -0.70 15.34 -0.54
C VAL A 16 -0.38 16.23 0.66
N VAL A 17 -1.11 16.06 1.77
CA VAL A 17 -0.86 16.82 3.00
C VAL A 17 0.55 16.57 3.54
N TYR A 18 1.02 15.32 3.50
CA TYR A 18 2.38 14.99 3.93
C TYR A 18 3.42 15.67 3.03
N GLU A 19 3.30 15.53 1.70
CA GLU A 19 4.25 16.12 0.75
C GLU A 19 4.33 17.65 0.89
N LEU A 20 3.20 18.33 1.14
CA LEU A 20 3.16 19.78 1.35
C LEU A 20 3.77 20.22 2.70
N ALA A 21 3.74 19.35 3.71
CA ALA A 21 4.27 19.64 5.04
C ALA A 21 5.70 19.12 5.25
N ALA A 22 6.21 18.32 4.31
CA ALA A 22 7.54 17.72 4.39
C ALA A 22 8.64 18.78 4.33
N ARG A 23 9.72 18.53 5.06
CA ARG A 23 10.94 19.33 4.99
C ARG A 23 11.75 18.89 3.76
N ASP A 24 12.67 19.74 3.31
CA ASP A 24 13.61 19.38 2.24
C ASP A 24 14.31 18.05 2.54
N GLY A 25 14.26 17.12 1.59
CA GLY A 25 14.85 15.78 1.73
C GLY A 25 13.99 14.76 2.49
N GLU A 26 12.78 15.13 2.91
CA GLU A 26 11.84 14.24 3.61
C GLU A 26 10.54 14.01 2.83
N LEU A 27 10.54 14.22 1.51
CA LEU A 27 9.44 13.78 0.66
C LEU A 27 9.27 12.26 0.74
N LEU A 28 8.07 11.75 0.47
CA LEU A 28 7.88 10.29 0.42
C LEU A 28 8.78 9.65 -0.63
N SER A 29 8.99 10.35 -1.75
CA SER A 29 9.93 9.97 -2.80
C SER A 29 11.38 9.91 -2.32
N ASP A 30 11.82 10.85 -1.47
CA ASP A 30 13.17 10.84 -0.88
C ASP A 30 13.34 9.63 0.05
N GLY A 31 12.32 9.33 0.85
CA GLY A 31 12.27 8.13 1.68
C GLY A 31 12.42 6.86 0.84
N VAL A 32 11.65 6.75 -0.24
CA VAL A 32 11.75 5.62 -1.20
C VAL A 32 13.15 5.55 -1.81
N GLN A 33 13.76 6.68 -2.18
CA GLN A 33 15.12 6.71 -2.71
C GLN A 33 16.14 6.15 -1.69
N ARG A 34 16.06 6.54 -0.42
CA ARG A 34 16.90 5.99 0.65
C ARG A 34 16.69 4.49 0.83
N TYR A 35 15.45 4.01 0.74
CA TYR A 35 15.17 2.57 0.82
C TYR A 35 15.74 1.83 -0.39
N MET A 36 15.60 2.37 -1.60
CA MET A 36 16.17 1.78 -2.81
C MET A 36 17.70 1.74 -2.77
N ALA A 37 18.35 2.75 -2.18
CA ALA A 37 19.80 2.75 -2.00
C ALA A 37 20.28 1.63 -1.07
N ARG A 38 19.48 1.26 -0.05
CA ARG A 38 19.81 0.20 0.91
C ARG A 38 19.42 -1.20 0.44
N GLN A 39 18.24 -1.34 -0.15
CA GLN A 39 17.63 -2.63 -0.52
C GLN A 39 16.87 -2.53 -1.85
N PRO A 40 17.56 -2.34 -2.99
CA PRO A 40 16.93 -1.99 -4.27
C PRO A 40 15.94 -3.04 -4.75
N TRP A 41 16.31 -4.33 -4.66
CA TRP A 41 15.46 -5.42 -5.12
C TRP A 41 14.20 -5.60 -4.28
N LEU A 42 14.32 -5.49 -2.95
CA LEU A 42 13.18 -5.60 -2.06
C LEU A 42 12.17 -4.48 -2.32
N VAL A 43 12.64 -3.23 -2.40
CA VAL A 43 11.77 -2.08 -2.64
C VAL A 43 11.08 -2.19 -4.01
N ARG A 44 11.82 -2.57 -5.06
CA ARG A 44 11.24 -2.81 -6.39
C ARG A 44 10.19 -3.92 -6.37
N ALA A 45 10.44 -5.02 -5.67
CA ALA A 45 9.48 -6.11 -5.53
C ALA A 45 8.20 -5.65 -4.82
N VAL A 46 8.32 -4.92 -3.72
CA VAL A 46 7.16 -4.37 -2.98
C VAL A 46 6.35 -3.42 -3.87
N ILE A 47 7.00 -2.49 -4.56
CA ILE A 47 6.33 -1.56 -5.49
C ILE A 47 5.64 -2.33 -6.61
N ALA A 48 6.33 -3.28 -7.26
CA ALA A 48 5.77 -4.05 -8.38
C ALA A 48 4.56 -4.89 -7.95
N VAL A 49 4.63 -5.56 -6.80
CA VAL A 49 3.51 -6.34 -6.24
C VAL A 49 2.34 -5.42 -5.87
N THR A 50 2.62 -4.27 -5.25
CA THR A 50 1.57 -3.29 -4.90
C THR A 50 0.88 -2.76 -6.15
N ALA A 51 1.65 -2.33 -7.16
CA ALA A 51 1.11 -1.85 -8.43
C ALA A 51 0.28 -2.94 -9.12
N ALA A 52 0.78 -4.17 -9.19
CA ALA A 52 0.07 -5.30 -9.78
C ALA A 52 -1.22 -5.64 -9.02
N HIS A 53 -1.24 -5.54 -7.69
CA HIS A 53 -2.46 -5.66 -6.89
C HIS A 53 -3.48 -4.59 -7.26
N LEU A 54 -3.06 -3.32 -7.29
CA LEU A 54 -3.94 -2.19 -7.61
C LEU A 54 -4.52 -2.27 -9.02
N MET A 55 -3.73 -2.77 -9.98
CA MET A 55 -4.17 -3.00 -11.35
C MET A 55 -5.01 -4.28 -11.53
N ASN A 56 -5.24 -5.06 -10.46
CA ASN A 56 -5.86 -6.39 -10.52
C ASN A 56 -5.13 -7.36 -11.47
N ALA A 57 -3.83 -7.17 -11.66
CA ALA A 57 -2.99 -7.98 -12.54
C ALA A 57 -2.52 -9.29 -11.88
N LEU A 58 -2.69 -9.42 -10.56
CA LEU A 58 -2.34 -10.63 -9.81
C LEU A 58 -3.55 -11.57 -9.67
N PRO A 59 -3.39 -12.88 -9.95
CA PRO A 59 -4.40 -13.87 -9.58
C PRO A 59 -4.64 -13.84 -8.07
N ARG A 60 -5.89 -14.05 -7.62
CA ARG A 60 -6.26 -13.99 -6.17
C ARG A 60 -5.39 -14.83 -5.23
N ARG A 61 -4.74 -15.90 -5.74
CA ARG A 61 -3.86 -16.79 -4.97
C ARG A 61 -2.48 -16.18 -4.73
N LEU A 62 -2.03 -15.31 -5.63
CA LEU A 62 -0.71 -14.65 -5.61
C LEU A 62 -0.80 -13.21 -5.13
N ASP A 63 -2.01 -12.70 -4.90
CA ASP A 63 -2.25 -11.36 -4.37
C ASP A 63 -2.18 -11.39 -2.82
N PRO A 64 -1.07 -10.90 -2.23
CA PRO A 64 -0.89 -10.94 -0.78
C PRO A 64 -1.94 -10.08 -0.04
N TYR A 65 -2.41 -8.98 -0.65
CA TYR A 65 -3.40 -8.09 -0.03
C TYR A 65 -4.77 -8.75 0.08
N GLN A 66 -5.14 -9.59 -0.89
CA GLN A 66 -6.36 -10.40 -0.81
C GLN A 66 -6.25 -11.54 0.21
N GLY A 67 -5.04 -12.04 0.46
CA GLY A 67 -4.76 -12.98 1.55
C GLY A 67 -5.13 -12.41 2.93
N CYS A 68 -4.78 -11.15 3.19
CA CYS A 68 -5.08 -10.46 4.45
C CYS A 68 -6.58 -10.35 4.73
N HIS A 69 -7.40 -10.09 3.71
CA HIS A 69 -8.87 -10.07 3.86
C HIS A 69 -9.43 -11.40 4.37
N ARG A 70 -8.84 -12.53 3.94
CA ARG A 70 -9.26 -13.88 4.36
C ARG A 70 -8.95 -14.15 5.84
N ILE A 71 -7.80 -13.68 6.33
CA ILE A 71 -7.39 -13.84 7.73
C ILE A 71 -8.35 -13.06 8.64
N THR A 72 -8.67 -11.81 8.30
CA THR A 72 -9.60 -10.98 9.08
C THR A 72 -11.01 -11.59 9.15
N LEU A 73 -11.48 -12.23 8.08
CA LEU A 73 -12.76 -12.95 8.09
C LEU A 73 -12.72 -14.25 8.93
N HIS A 74 -11.57 -14.92 9.02
CA HIS A 74 -11.41 -16.10 9.88
C HIS A 74 -11.60 -15.73 11.36
N TYR A 75 -11.04 -14.60 11.79
CA TYR A 75 -11.23 -14.09 13.15
C TYR A 75 -12.64 -13.54 13.41
N ARG A 76 -13.29 -12.92 12.41
CA ARG A 76 -14.67 -12.42 12.56
C ARG A 76 -15.73 -13.53 12.67
N LYS A 77 -15.43 -14.75 12.21
CA LYS A 77 -16.37 -15.90 12.23
C LYS A 77 -16.19 -16.86 13.40
N ARG A 78 -15.17 -16.68 14.25
CA ARG A 78 -15.05 -17.39 15.52
C ARG A 78 -15.57 -16.48 16.63
N PRO A 79 -16.84 -16.59 17.06
CA PRO A 79 -17.22 -15.97 18.33
C PRO A 79 -16.42 -16.66 19.44
N LEU A 80 -15.88 -15.85 20.36
CA LEU A 80 -15.40 -16.33 21.65
C LEU A 80 -16.55 -16.97 22.43
#